data_AF-A0A6C7E1F5-F1
#
_entry.id   AF-A0A6C7E1F5-F1
#
_cell.length_a   1.000
_cell.length_b   1.000
_cell.length_c   1.000
_cell.angle_alpha   90.00
_cell.angle_beta   90.00
_cell.angle_gamma   90.00
#
_symmetry.space_group_name_H-M   'P 1'
#
loop_
_entity.id
_entity.type
_entity.pdbx_description
1 polymer ?
#
loop_
_entity_poly.entity_id
_entity_poly.type
_entity_poly.pdbx_seq_one_letter_code
_entity_poly.pdbx_strand_id
1 'polypeptide(L)' 'MSEPSGGGPDASADLLGLTDAADRLDGLAEMADVMGDAAGADRFRDAAARARLRAMSILDD' A
#
# COMPACT_ATOMS: atom_id res chain seq x y z
N MET A 1 -34.15 19.78 0.17
CA MET A 1 -33.52 19.00 1.25
C MET A 1 -32.06 18.86 0.88
N SER A 2 -31.16 19.30 1.75
CA SER A 2 -29.73 19.38 1.48
C SER A 2 -29.11 17.98 1.52
N GLU A 3 -28.36 17.61 0.47
CA GLU A 3 -27.36 16.54 0.58
C GLU A 3 -26.12 17.09 1.30
N PRO A 4 -25.59 16.37 2.28
CA PRO A 4 -24.25 15.78 2.14
C PRO A 4 -24.16 14.42 2.88
N SER A 5 -23.29 13.46 2.61
CA SER A 5 -21.88 13.50 2.25
C SER A 5 -21.53 12.21 1.50
N GLY A 6 -20.66 12.32 0.50
CA GLY A 6 -20.12 11.18 -0.22
C GLY A 6 -19.20 10.34 0.68
N GLY A 7 -19.72 9.25 1.24
CA GLY A 7 -18.92 8.07 1.54
C GLY A 7 -18.86 7.23 0.27
N GLY A 8 -18.02 7.64 -0.68
CA GLY A 8 -17.99 7.04 -2.01
C GLY A 8 -17.54 5.57 -1.96
N PRO A 9 -18.06 4.70 -2.85
CA PRO A 9 -17.66 3.29 -2.97
C PRO A 9 -16.18 3.03 -3.35
N ASP A 10 -15.31 4.05 -3.29
CA ASP A 10 -13.90 4.02 -3.72
C ASP A 10 -12.91 3.79 -2.57
N ALA A 11 -13.13 4.35 -1.37
CA ALA A 11 -12.11 4.34 -0.31
C ALA A 11 -11.75 2.91 0.16
N SER A 12 -12.74 2.03 0.27
CA SER A 12 -12.48 0.62 0.63
C SER A 12 -11.76 -0.15 -0.48
N ALA A 13 -12.05 0.15 -1.76
CA ALA A 13 -11.37 -0.46 -2.90
C ALA A 13 -9.91 0.02 -2.99
N ASP A 14 -9.67 1.31 -2.74
CA ASP A 14 -8.33 1.91 -2.68
C ASP A 14 -7.50 1.33 -1.52
N LEU A 15 -8.11 1.16 -0.34
CA LEU A 15 -7.47 0.51 0.81
C LEU A 15 -7.05 -0.94 0.51
N LEU A 16 -7.95 -1.71 -0.11
CA LEU A 16 -7.66 -3.09 -0.53
C LEU A 16 -6.53 -3.12 -1.56
N GLY A 17 -6.56 -2.22 -2.54
CA GLY A 17 -5.52 -2.12 -3.56
C GLY A 17 -4.14 -1.75 -2.98
N LEU A 18 -4.09 -0.81 -2.04
CA LEU A 18 -2.85 -0.41 -1.38
C LEU A 18 -2.28 -1.52 -0.48
N THR A 19 -3.15 -2.24 0.23
CA THR A 19 -2.74 -3.37 1.08
C THR A 19 -2.19 -4.51 0.23
N ASP A 20 -2.90 -4.90 -0.83
CA ASP A 20 -2.44 -5.96 -1.74
C ASP A 20 -1.14 -5.57 -2.47
N ALA A 21 -0.98 -4.30 -2.83
CA ALA A 21 0.27 -3.79 -3.40
C ALA A 21 1.43 -3.87 -2.40
N ALA A 22 1.21 -3.51 -1.13
CA ALA A 22 2.24 -3.59 -0.11
C ALA A 22 2.71 -5.03 0.14
N ASP A 23 1.78 -5.98 0.18
CA ASP A 23 2.12 -7.40 0.40
C ASP A 23 2.89 -8.00 -0.79
N ARG A 24 2.52 -7.63 -2.02
CA ARG A 24 3.30 -8.02 -3.22
C ARG A 24 4.71 -7.45 -3.20
N LEU A 25 4.87 -6.19 -2.77
CA LEU A 25 6.16 -5.54 -2.67
C LEU A 25 7.05 -6.21 -1.61
N ASP A 26 6.50 -6.61 -0.47
CA ASP A 26 7.26 -7.36 0.53
C ASP A 26 7.71 -8.73 -0.01
N GLY A 27 6.84 -9.45 -0.73
CA GLY A 27 7.24 -10.70 -1.38
C GLY A 27 8.37 -10.51 -2.41
N LEU A 28 8.36 -9.40 -3.16
CA LEU A 28 9.46 -9.04 -4.05
C LEU A 28 10.75 -8.67 -3.29
N ALA A 29 10.62 -8.01 -2.14
CA ALA A 29 11.75 -7.68 -1.28
C ALA A 29 12.43 -8.95 -0.74
N GLU A 30 11.63 -9.91 -0.26
CA GLU A 30 12.13 -11.21 0.20
C GLU A 30 12.86 -11.96 -0.92
N MET A 31 12.32 -11.96 -2.15
CA MET A 31 12.98 -12.59 -3.30
C MET A 31 14.28 -11.87 -3.68
N ALA A 32 14.31 -10.53 -3.65
CA ALA A 32 15.52 -9.76 -3.92
C ALA A 32 16.62 -10.05 -2.88
N ASP A 33 16.26 -10.16 -1.60
CA ASP A 33 17.17 -10.60 -0.53
C ASP A 33 17.74 -11.99 -0.79
N VAL A 34 16.89 -12.96 -1.17
CA VAL A 34 17.31 -14.33 -1.49
C VAL A 34 18.29 -14.35 -2.67
N MET A 35 18.13 -13.46 -3.64
CA MET A 35 19.05 -13.29 -4.78
C MET A 35 20.32 -12.50 -4.44
N GLY A 36 20.44 -11.96 -3.22
CA GLY A 36 21.56 -11.12 -2.80
C GLY A 36 21.49 -9.67 -3.30
N ASP A 37 20.34 -9.22 -3.81
CA ASP A 37 20.10 -7.84 -4.22
C ASP A 37 19.50 -7.02 -3.06
N ALA A 38 20.35 -6.70 -2.08
CA ALA A 38 19.95 -5.91 -0.91
C ALA A 38 19.39 -4.53 -1.29
N ALA A 39 19.97 -3.87 -2.30
CA ALA A 39 19.51 -2.57 -2.76
C ALA A 39 18.14 -2.64 -3.45
N GLY A 40 17.84 -3.73 -4.15
CA GLY A 40 16.51 -4.02 -4.69
C GLY A 40 15.50 -4.28 -3.58
N ALA A 41 15.85 -5.10 -2.60
CA ALA A 41 15.00 -5.40 -1.46
C ALA A 41 14.60 -4.14 -0.67
N ASP A 42 15.56 -3.26 -0.39
CA ASP A 42 15.31 -2.01 0.31
C ASP A 42 14.37 -1.08 -0.47
N ARG A 43 14.50 -1.03 -1.80
CA ARG A 43 13.59 -0.26 -2.65
C ARG A 43 12.16 -0.79 -2.59
N PHE A 44 11.98 -2.12 -2.59
CA PHE A 44 10.67 -2.73 -2.47
C PHE A 44 10.05 -2.50 -1.09
N ARG A 45 10.83 -2.62 -0.01
CA ARG A 45 10.38 -2.30 1.36
C ARG A 45 9.95 -0.84 1.52
N ASP A 46 10.71 0.10 0.98
CA ASP A 46 10.34 1.53 1.02
C ASP A 46 9.02 1.78 0.29
N ALA A 47 8.83 1.16 -0.87
CA ALA A 47 7.58 1.25 -1.61
C ALA A 47 6.40 0.63 -0.84
N ALA A 48 6.58 -0.52 -0.20
CA ALA A 48 5.56 -1.17 0.62
C ALA A 48 5.17 -0.30 1.83
N ALA A 49 6.16 0.30 2.50
CA ALA A 49 5.94 1.23 3.61
C ALA A 49 5.12 2.46 3.18
N ARG A 50 5.43 3.05 2.01
CA ARG A 50 4.66 4.18 1.46
C ARG A 50 3.22 3.80 1.15
N ALA A 51 2.98 2.62 0.59
CA ALA A 51 1.63 2.13 0.32
C ALA A 51 0.82 1.98 1.62
N ARG A 52 1.43 1.44 2.69
CA ARG A 52 0.81 1.32 4.01
C ARG A 52 0.53 2.66 4.67
N LEU A 53 1.46 3.60 4.60
CA LEU A 53 1.24 4.97 5.08
C LEU A 53 0.08 5.64 4.34
N ARG A 54 -0.03 5.42 3.03
CA ARG A 54 -1.15 5.93 2.26
C ARG A 54 -2.47 5.27 2.67
N ALA A 55 -2.49 3.97 2.90
CA ALA A 55 -3.66 3.27 3.39
C ALA A 55 -4.09 3.79 4.78
N MET A 56 -3.15 4.04 5.69
CA MET A 56 -3.44 4.66 6.98
C MET A 56 -4.05 6.06 6.82
N SER A 57 -3.52 6.89 5.92
CA SER A 57 -4.11 8.22 5.68
C SER A 57 -5.56 8.17 5.17
N ILE A 58 -5.94 7.13 4.43
CA ILE A 58 -7.32 6.95 3.95
C ILE A 58 -8.26 6.47 5.06
N LEU A 59 -7.73 5.76 6.06
CA LEU A 59 -8.51 5.34 7.24
C LEU A 59 -8.77 6.51 8.22
N ASP A 60 -7.87 7.49 8.23
CA ASP A 60 -7.95 8.68 9.10
C ASP A 60 -8.82 9.81 8.51
N ASP A 61 -9.04 9.81 7.18
CA ASP A 61 -9.88 10.77 6.43
C ASP A 61 -11.38 10.37 6.45
#